data_AF-A0A834K5B8-F1
#
_entry.id   AF-A0A834K5B8-F1
#
_cell.length_a   1.000
_cell.length_b   1.000
_cell.length_c   1.000
_cell.angle_alpha   90.00
_cell.angle_beta   90.00
_cell.angle_gamma   90.00
#
_symmetry.space_group_name_H-M   'P 1'
#
loop_
_entity.id
_entity.type
_entity.pdbx_description
1 polymer ?
#
loop_
_entity_poly.entity_id
_entity_poly.type
_entity_poly.pdbx_seq_one_letter_code
_entity_poly.pdbx_strand_id
1 'polypeptide(L)'
;MAYNLDSKDNSDPSEVTEPRNPKEPQNLTLSGARLVGGKLRINLRWVKPASDVPITFYKVFWSRRIHSPTNDSVLVYHRTVLKDKTCYELKNLEPKCQYFLQVQAVALYGGRRLASRKASKVFNATDYMAFGLHVRRMICHCGDVKVRLVWPINQDAKMYNISWKEESCTTSIYEDNVNTKKRPSWKTIQTPHYDLRNLKQDCTYSVNVRNLYSNDKRDEHGTSIEFFATGCQQDRDEKRWKYSSNKAAQCKKKSSKSKKYSEDTD
;
A
#
# COMPACT_ATOMS: atom_id res chain seq x y z
N MET A 1 31.23 56.02 -61.12
CA MET A 1 30.63 54.75 -60.64
C MET A 1 30.92 54.67 -59.15
N ALA A 2 29.90 54.94 -58.34
CA ALA A 2 30.02 55.04 -56.89
C ALA A 2 29.76 53.67 -56.25
N TYR A 3 30.62 53.29 -55.30
CA TYR A 3 30.45 52.14 -54.44
C TYR A 3 29.60 52.54 -53.23
N ASN A 4 28.51 51.84 -52.96
CA ASN A 4 27.87 51.81 -51.65
C ASN A 4 27.52 50.36 -51.32
N LEU A 5 28.21 49.83 -50.30
CA LEU A 5 27.92 48.57 -49.63
C LEU A 5 27.30 48.95 -48.27
N ASP A 6 25.96 49.02 -48.22
CA ASP A 6 25.24 49.02 -46.95
C ASP A 6 24.91 47.57 -46.60
N SER A 7 25.78 46.97 -45.78
CA SER A 7 25.54 45.68 -45.14
C SER A 7 24.51 45.89 -44.02
N LYS A 8 23.24 45.63 -44.32
CA LYS A 8 22.17 45.61 -43.32
C LYS A 8 22.29 44.33 -42.51
N ASP A 9 22.97 44.44 -41.38
CA ASP A 9 23.04 43.40 -40.35
C ASP A 9 21.63 43.14 -39.82
N ASN A 10 20.95 42.15 -40.41
CA ASN A 10 19.63 41.70 -39.99
C ASN A 10 19.82 40.54 -39.01
N SER A 11 20.37 40.85 -37.85
CA SER A 11 20.31 39.95 -36.70
C SER A 11 18.86 39.92 -36.22
N ASP A 12 18.10 38.96 -36.74
CA ASP A 12 16.79 38.58 -36.22
C ASP A 12 16.94 38.29 -34.71
N PRO A 13 16.32 39.07 -33.81
CA PRO A 13 16.36 38.76 -32.39
C PRO A 13 15.58 37.47 -32.23
N SER A 14 16.30 36.38 -31.94
CA SER A 14 15.76 35.03 -31.76
C SER A 14 14.38 35.10 -31.13
N GLU A 15 13.33 34.76 -31.88
CA GLU A 15 11.95 34.72 -31.39
C GLU A 15 11.93 33.93 -30.08
N VAL A 16 11.88 34.65 -28.95
CA VAL A 16 11.73 34.02 -27.64
C VAL A 16 10.27 33.59 -27.57
N THR A 17 9.98 32.41 -28.11
CA THR A 17 8.63 31.85 -28.12
C THR A 17 8.13 31.80 -26.68
N GLU A 18 7.01 32.48 -26.39
CA GLU A 18 6.43 32.43 -25.05
C GLU A 18 6.15 30.97 -24.66
N PRO A 19 6.55 30.55 -23.45
CA PRO A 19 6.43 29.16 -23.05
C PRO A 19 4.97 28.78 -22.87
N ARG A 20 4.62 27.59 -23.37
CA ARG A 20 3.25 27.08 -23.29
C ARG A 20 2.97 26.51 -21.90
N ASN A 21 1.68 26.33 -21.64
CA ASN A 21 1.25 25.59 -20.46
C ASN A 21 1.84 24.16 -20.47
N PRO A 22 2.26 23.64 -19.31
CA PRO A 22 2.73 22.26 -19.20
C PRO A 22 1.69 21.27 -19.73
N LYS A 23 2.15 20.15 -20.28
CA LYS A 23 1.25 19.05 -20.63
C LYS A 23 0.59 18.47 -19.37
N GLU A 24 -0.52 17.78 -19.59
CA GLU A 24 -1.25 17.09 -18.53
C GLU A 24 -0.41 15.93 -17.95
N PRO A 25 -0.36 15.75 -16.61
CA PRO A 25 0.27 14.58 -16.00
C PRO A 25 -0.27 13.28 -16.58
N GLN A 26 0.58 12.29 -16.79
CA GLN A 26 0.20 11.04 -17.44
C GLN A 26 0.16 9.87 -16.46
N ASN A 27 -0.52 8.79 -16.84
CA ASN A 27 -0.52 7.49 -16.13
C ASN A 27 -0.80 7.58 -14.63
N LEU A 28 -1.95 8.14 -14.25
CA LEU A 28 -2.38 8.15 -12.85
C LEU A 28 -2.63 6.71 -12.37
N THR A 29 -1.84 6.27 -11.40
CA THR A 29 -1.93 4.91 -10.83
C THR A 29 -2.13 4.95 -9.32
N LEU A 30 -2.77 3.91 -8.82
CA LEU A 30 -3.08 3.73 -7.40
C LEU A 30 -2.37 2.49 -6.88
N SER A 31 -1.79 2.58 -5.68
CA SER A 31 -1.04 1.48 -5.07
C SER A 31 -0.92 1.66 -3.56
N GLY A 32 -0.48 0.61 -2.86
CA GLY A 32 -0.21 0.65 -1.42
C GLY A 32 -1.44 0.99 -0.58
N ALA A 33 -2.63 0.55 -1.00
CA ALA A 33 -3.86 0.78 -0.24
C ALA A 33 -3.82 0.03 1.10
N ARG A 34 -4.17 0.71 2.20
CA ARG A 34 -4.17 0.15 3.56
C ARG A 34 -5.13 0.89 4.48
N LEU A 35 -5.68 0.18 5.47
CA LEU A 35 -6.46 0.80 6.54
C LEU A 35 -5.55 1.18 7.71
N VAL A 36 -5.73 2.38 8.25
CA VAL A 36 -5.08 2.87 9.47
C VAL A 36 -6.15 3.54 10.32
N GLY A 37 -6.42 3.00 11.51
CA GLY A 37 -7.48 3.53 12.38
C GLY A 37 -8.86 3.56 11.70
N GLY A 38 -9.18 2.53 10.90
CA GLY A 38 -10.43 2.44 10.13
C GLY A 38 -10.51 3.36 8.90
N LYS A 39 -9.53 4.24 8.68
CA LYS A 39 -9.47 5.12 7.52
C LYS A 39 -8.54 4.57 6.45
N LEU A 40 -8.93 4.73 5.20
CA LEU A 40 -8.15 4.30 4.06
C LEU A 40 -7.03 5.31 3.74
N ARG A 41 -5.84 4.75 3.50
CA ARG A 41 -4.69 5.43 2.91
C ARG A 41 -4.32 4.75 1.60
N ILE A 42 -3.95 5.53 0.58
CA ILE A 42 -3.56 5.00 -0.73
C ILE A 42 -2.59 5.95 -1.42
N ASN A 43 -1.62 5.42 -2.18
CA ASN A 43 -0.67 6.21 -2.95
C ASN A 43 -1.23 6.51 -4.34
N LEU A 44 -1.31 7.78 -4.70
CA LEU A 44 -1.55 8.26 -6.05
C LEU A 44 -0.22 8.62 -6.70
N ARG A 45 0.12 7.95 -7.80
CA ARG A 45 1.34 8.19 -8.59
C ARG A 45 0.97 8.74 -9.97
N TRP A 46 1.87 9.53 -10.55
CA TRP A 46 1.74 10.07 -11.90
C TRP A 46 3.11 10.14 -12.58
N VAL A 47 3.12 10.30 -13.90
CA VAL A 47 4.32 10.58 -14.68
C VAL A 47 4.44 12.10 -14.87
N LYS A 48 5.66 12.62 -14.66
CA LYS A 48 5.97 14.03 -14.89
C LYS A 48 5.68 14.39 -16.35
N PRO A 49 4.86 15.43 -16.61
CA PRO A 49 4.55 15.83 -17.98
C PRO A 49 5.71 16.59 -18.63
N ALA A 50 5.71 16.60 -19.97
CA ALA A 50 6.54 17.49 -20.76
C ALA A 50 6.13 18.96 -20.53
N SER A 51 7.11 19.86 -20.51
CA SER A 51 6.91 21.28 -20.24
C SER A 51 8.06 22.09 -20.81
N ASP A 52 7.75 23.23 -21.44
CA ASP A 52 8.74 24.16 -21.99
C ASP A 52 9.58 24.83 -20.87
N VAL A 53 8.99 24.98 -19.67
CA VAL A 53 9.63 25.51 -18.46
C VAL A 53 9.57 24.47 -17.32
N PRO A 54 10.57 24.38 -16.43
CA PRO A 54 10.53 23.41 -15.33
C PRO A 54 9.27 23.50 -14.47
N ILE A 55 8.66 22.35 -14.22
CA ILE A 55 7.57 22.23 -13.24
C ILE A 55 8.08 22.71 -11.87
N THR A 56 7.31 23.59 -11.23
CA THR A 56 7.58 24.11 -9.90
C THR A 56 6.92 23.25 -8.82
N PHE A 57 5.67 22.84 -9.05
CA PHE A 57 4.92 21.96 -8.14
C PHE A 57 3.73 21.31 -8.86
N TYR A 58 3.15 20.31 -8.19
CA TYR A 58 1.89 19.69 -8.55
C TYR A 58 0.80 20.09 -7.55
N LYS A 59 -0.45 20.22 -8.02
CA LYS A 59 -1.63 20.27 -7.16
C LYS A 59 -2.40 18.95 -7.29
N VAL A 60 -2.52 18.24 -6.19
CA VAL A 60 -3.32 17.02 -6.07
C VAL A 60 -4.67 17.40 -5.49
N PHE A 61 -5.76 16.98 -6.13
CA PHE A 61 -7.13 17.18 -5.67
C PHE A 61 -7.79 15.82 -5.44
N TRP A 62 -8.60 15.72 -4.39
CA TRP A 62 -9.47 14.56 -4.21
C TRP A 62 -10.80 15.00 -3.64
N SER A 63 -11.87 14.43 -4.15
CA SER A 63 -13.21 14.68 -3.63
C SER A 63 -14.01 13.40 -3.51
N ARG A 64 -14.83 13.34 -2.47
CA ARG A 64 -15.82 12.26 -2.30
C ARG A 64 -17.06 12.63 -3.10
N ARG A 65 -17.56 11.71 -3.92
CA ARG A 65 -18.91 11.83 -4.49
C ARG A 65 -19.91 11.47 -3.40
N ILE A 66 -20.75 12.43 -3.00
CA ILE A 66 -21.88 12.19 -2.11
C ILE A 66 -23.11 12.16 -3.00
N HIS A 67 -23.62 10.95 -3.28
CA HIS A 67 -24.89 10.82 -3.97
C HIS A 67 -26.00 11.11 -2.95
N SER A 68 -26.58 12.32 -3.01
CA SER A 68 -27.79 12.65 -2.26
C SER A 68 -28.95 12.71 -3.26
N PRO A 69 -30.16 12.24 -2.89
CA PRO A 69 -31.34 12.32 -3.76
C PRO A 69 -31.66 13.73 -4.26
N THR A 70 -31.16 14.76 -3.58
CA THR A 70 -31.49 16.16 -3.87
C THR A 70 -30.31 17.03 -4.29
N ASN A 71 -29.04 16.60 -4.14
CA ASN A 71 -27.86 17.39 -4.54
C ASN A 71 -26.56 16.54 -4.50
N ASP A 72 -25.82 16.49 -5.61
CA ASP A 72 -24.45 15.95 -5.62
C ASP A 72 -23.48 16.96 -4.99
N SER A 73 -23.35 16.94 -3.66
CA SER A 73 -22.34 17.77 -2.98
C SER A 73 -20.95 17.13 -3.07
N VAL A 74 -19.94 17.93 -3.41
CA VAL A 74 -18.56 17.46 -3.64
C VAL A 74 -17.63 18.23 -2.72
N LEU A 75 -17.20 17.60 -1.62
CA LEU A 75 -16.13 18.15 -0.77
C LEU A 75 -14.79 17.94 -1.48
N VAL A 76 -14.19 19.02 -1.98
CA VAL A 76 -12.90 19.01 -2.69
C VAL A 76 -11.77 19.37 -1.74
N TYR A 77 -10.87 18.43 -1.51
CA TYR A 77 -9.61 18.63 -0.82
C TYR A 77 -8.47 18.79 -1.82
N HIS A 78 -7.42 19.50 -1.43
CA HIS A 78 -6.22 19.58 -2.25
C HIS A 78 -4.92 19.71 -1.45
N ARG A 79 -3.82 19.29 -2.06
CA ARG A 79 -2.46 19.53 -1.57
C ARG A 79 -1.48 19.89 -2.67
N THR A 80 -0.51 20.71 -2.30
CA THR A 80 0.65 21.04 -3.12
C THR A 80 1.76 20.03 -2.87
N VAL A 81 2.31 19.48 -3.94
CA VAL A 81 3.40 18.49 -3.92
C VAL A 81 4.57 19.08 -4.71
N LEU A 82 5.78 19.00 -4.17
CA LEU A 82 6.97 19.56 -4.80
C LEU A 82 7.32 18.86 -6.12
N LYS A 83 8.02 19.55 -7.02
CA LYS A 83 8.35 19.08 -8.39
C LYS A 83 9.14 17.77 -8.48
N ASP A 84 9.88 17.44 -7.43
CA ASP A 84 10.72 16.23 -7.30
C ASP A 84 9.89 15.00 -6.92
N LYS A 85 8.64 15.19 -6.49
CA LYS A 85 7.75 14.11 -6.09
C LYS A 85 6.63 13.91 -7.10
N THR A 86 6.53 12.69 -7.59
CA THR A 86 5.45 12.24 -8.50
C THR A 86 4.53 11.21 -7.84
N CYS A 87 4.50 11.21 -6.51
CA CYS A 87 3.67 10.34 -5.68
C CYS A 87 3.15 11.11 -4.47
N TYR A 88 1.90 10.87 -4.09
CA TYR A 88 1.28 11.43 -2.90
C TYR A 88 0.40 10.40 -2.18
N GLU A 89 0.58 10.25 -0.86
CA GLU A 89 -0.27 9.41 -0.02
C GLU A 89 -1.55 10.19 0.35
N LEU A 90 -2.67 9.79 -0.24
CA LEU A 90 -4.00 10.23 0.17
C LEU A 90 -4.32 9.58 1.51
N LYS A 91 -4.74 10.37 2.49
CA LYS A 91 -5.02 9.93 3.87
C LYS A 91 -6.47 10.22 4.22
N ASN A 92 -6.96 9.53 5.25
CA ASN A 92 -8.27 9.76 5.85
C ASN A 92 -9.43 9.60 4.85
N LEU A 93 -9.27 8.71 3.86
CA LEU A 93 -10.36 8.38 2.95
C LEU A 93 -11.34 7.43 3.65
N GLU A 94 -12.62 7.60 3.38
CA GLU A 94 -13.66 6.70 3.88
C GLU A 94 -13.75 5.47 2.98
N PRO A 95 -13.76 4.25 3.56
CA PRO A 95 -14.10 3.03 2.82
C PRO A 95 -15.51 3.12 2.22
N LYS A 96 -15.80 2.27 1.22
CA LYS A 96 -17.13 2.16 0.59
C LYS A 96 -17.64 3.45 -0.09
N CYS A 97 -16.73 4.36 -0.43
CA CYS A 97 -17.03 5.64 -1.06
C CYS A 97 -16.34 5.75 -2.42
N GLN A 98 -16.93 6.52 -3.33
CA GLN A 98 -16.29 6.85 -4.60
C GLN A 98 -15.57 8.20 -4.50
N TYR A 99 -14.35 8.24 -5.01
CA TYR A 99 -13.50 9.42 -5.03
C TYR A 99 -13.16 9.83 -6.46
N PHE A 100 -13.10 11.13 -6.70
CA PHE A 100 -12.55 11.72 -7.92
C PHE A 100 -11.19 12.33 -7.59
N LEU A 101 -10.13 11.75 -8.15
CA LEU A 101 -8.74 12.11 -7.91
C LEU A 101 -8.21 12.88 -9.10
N GLN A 102 -7.52 14.00 -8.87
CA GLN A 102 -6.94 14.79 -9.95
C GLN A 102 -5.54 15.28 -9.62
N VAL A 103 -4.72 15.48 -10.65
CA VAL A 103 -3.38 16.08 -10.53
C VAL A 103 -3.21 17.15 -11.60
N GLN A 104 -2.69 18.31 -11.20
CA GLN A 104 -2.36 19.42 -12.10
C GLN A 104 -0.88 19.77 -11.96
N ALA A 105 -0.16 19.86 -13.07
CA ALA A 105 1.21 20.37 -13.09
C ALA A 105 1.22 21.89 -13.22
N VAL A 106 2.17 22.53 -12.54
CA VAL A 106 2.31 23.99 -12.53
C VAL A 106 3.76 24.38 -12.73
N ALA A 107 4.02 25.27 -13.69
CA ALA A 107 5.29 25.96 -13.87
C ALA A 107 5.12 27.46 -13.59
N LEU A 108 6.19 28.10 -13.09
CA LEU A 108 6.26 29.55 -12.91
C LEU A 108 7.25 30.11 -13.94
N TYR A 109 6.81 31.11 -14.70
CA TYR A 109 7.62 31.77 -15.72
C TYR A 109 7.29 33.27 -15.74
N GLY A 110 8.31 34.13 -15.60
CA GLY A 110 8.13 35.59 -15.65
C GLY A 110 7.07 36.12 -14.67
N GLY A 111 6.98 35.55 -13.46
CA GLY A 111 5.94 35.91 -12.47
C GLY A 111 4.54 35.36 -12.77
N ARG A 112 4.33 34.72 -13.92
CA ARG A 112 3.06 34.09 -14.31
C ARG A 112 3.04 32.61 -13.96
N ARG A 113 1.83 32.11 -13.68
CA ARG A 113 1.58 30.70 -13.39
C ARG A 113 1.02 30.00 -14.63
N LEU A 114 1.80 29.08 -15.18
CA LEU A 114 1.41 28.23 -16.30
C LEU A 114 0.91 26.90 -15.74
N ALA A 115 -0.37 26.57 -15.97
CA ALA A 115 -1.01 25.40 -15.38
C ALA A 115 -1.49 24.44 -16.46
N SER A 116 -1.24 23.14 -16.26
CA SER A 116 -1.73 22.09 -17.15
C SER A 116 -3.24 21.90 -17.03
N ARG A 117 -3.81 21.10 -17.94
CA ARG A 117 -5.08 20.41 -17.68
C ARG A 117 -4.93 19.44 -16.50
N LYS A 118 -6.06 19.05 -15.91
CA LYS A 118 -6.11 18.14 -14.75
C LYS A 118 -6.27 16.68 -15.19
N ALA A 119 -5.21 15.91 -15.00
CA ALA A 119 -5.27 14.46 -15.12
C ALA A 119 -6.19 13.91 -14.04
N SER A 120 -7.12 13.02 -14.40
CA SER A 120 -8.19 12.61 -13.50
C SER A 120 -8.34 11.08 -13.45
N LYS A 121 -8.73 10.55 -12.28
CA LYS A 121 -9.02 9.13 -12.07
C LYS A 121 -10.13 8.94 -11.05
N VAL A 122 -11.10 8.10 -11.37
CA VAL A 122 -12.14 7.68 -10.42
C VAL A 122 -11.61 6.50 -9.61
N PHE A 123 -11.80 6.55 -8.30
CA PHE A 123 -11.41 5.50 -7.37
C PHE A 123 -12.61 5.04 -6.54
N ASN A 124 -12.94 3.75 -6.61
CA ASN A 124 -13.91 3.14 -5.70
C ASN A 124 -13.18 2.58 -4.48
N ALA A 125 -13.37 3.20 -3.32
CA ALA A 125 -12.75 2.77 -2.07
C ALA A 125 -13.29 1.44 -1.55
N THR A 126 -14.30 0.84 -2.18
CA THR A 126 -14.73 -0.54 -1.92
C THR A 126 -13.70 -1.55 -2.42
N ASP A 127 -13.02 -1.23 -3.53
CA ASP A 127 -12.09 -2.13 -4.23
C ASP A 127 -10.64 -1.92 -3.77
N TYR A 128 -10.43 -1.25 -2.63
CA TYR A 128 -9.11 -0.84 -2.16
C TYR A 128 -8.15 -2.02 -1.98
N MET A 129 -8.66 -3.22 -1.66
CA MET A 129 -7.87 -4.45 -1.53
C MET A 129 -7.11 -4.82 -2.81
N ALA A 130 -7.63 -4.46 -3.98
CA ALA A 130 -6.97 -4.71 -5.26
C ALA A 130 -5.68 -3.88 -5.44
N PHE A 131 -5.47 -2.85 -4.61
CA PHE A 131 -4.35 -1.93 -4.70
C PHE A 131 -3.36 -2.09 -3.55
N GLY A 132 -3.49 -3.13 -2.71
CA GLY A 132 -2.69 -3.25 -1.49
C GLY A 132 -2.47 -4.68 -0.99
N LEU A 133 -1.53 -4.80 -0.05
CA LEU A 133 -1.29 -6.02 0.70
C LEU A 133 -2.47 -6.28 1.64
N HIS A 134 -3.09 -7.45 1.55
CA HIS A 134 -4.22 -7.81 2.39
C HIS A 134 -4.24 -9.29 2.76
N VAL A 135 -4.99 -9.61 3.83
CA VAL A 135 -5.29 -10.97 4.24
C VAL A 135 -6.42 -11.50 3.36
N ARG A 136 -6.13 -12.46 2.48
CA ARG A 136 -7.13 -13.11 1.62
C ARG A 136 -7.89 -14.21 2.35
N ARG A 137 -7.22 -14.94 3.24
CA ARG A 137 -7.83 -16.02 4.02
C ARG A 137 -7.12 -16.18 5.36
N MET A 138 -7.88 -16.43 6.42
CA MET A 138 -7.39 -16.82 7.73
C MET A 138 -8.05 -18.16 8.10
N ILE A 139 -7.27 -19.12 8.57
CA ILE A 139 -7.74 -20.46 8.94
C ILE A 139 -7.09 -20.82 10.28
N CYS A 140 -7.87 -21.32 11.23
CA CYS A 140 -7.34 -21.97 12.41
C CYS A 140 -7.35 -23.49 12.24
N HIS A 141 -6.26 -24.13 12.61
CA HIS A 141 -6.17 -25.58 12.71
C HIS A 141 -5.39 -25.97 13.96
N CYS A 142 -6.04 -26.72 14.86
CA CYS A 142 -5.44 -27.20 16.11
C CYS A 142 -4.79 -26.11 17.00
N GLY A 143 -5.31 -24.87 16.98
CA GLY A 143 -4.79 -23.75 17.77
C GLY A 143 -3.74 -22.90 17.05
N ASP A 144 -3.26 -23.34 15.89
CA ASP A 144 -2.37 -22.53 15.04
C ASP A 144 -3.18 -21.77 13.99
N VAL A 145 -2.93 -20.46 13.90
CA VAL A 145 -3.51 -19.61 12.86
C VAL A 145 -2.61 -19.61 11.62
N LYS A 146 -3.22 -19.85 10.47
CA LYS A 146 -2.62 -19.75 9.14
C LYS A 146 -3.29 -18.63 8.37
N VAL A 147 -2.48 -17.75 7.78
CA VAL A 147 -2.95 -16.60 7.00
C VAL A 147 -2.37 -16.65 5.59
N ARG A 148 -3.24 -16.47 4.59
CA ARG A 148 -2.83 -16.24 3.19
C ARG A 148 -2.83 -14.75 2.91
N LEU A 149 -1.65 -14.20 2.70
CA LEU A 149 -1.44 -12.84 2.22
C LEU A 149 -1.42 -12.80 0.71
N VAL A 150 -1.98 -11.73 0.14
CA VAL A 150 -1.94 -11.43 -1.29
C VAL A 150 -1.66 -9.95 -1.49
N TRP A 151 -0.90 -9.64 -2.55
CA TRP A 151 -0.62 -8.27 -2.97
C TRP A 151 -0.61 -8.15 -4.50
N PRO A 152 -0.72 -6.94 -5.06
CA PRO A 152 -0.66 -6.73 -6.50
C PRO A 152 0.68 -7.16 -7.10
N ILE A 153 0.65 -7.73 -8.30
CA ILE A 153 1.86 -8.08 -9.05
C ILE A 153 2.56 -6.79 -9.50
N ASN A 154 3.86 -6.71 -9.25
CA ASN A 154 4.72 -5.69 -9.85
C ASN A 154 5.50 -6.34 -11.01
N GLN A 155 5.30 -5.85 -12.24
CA GLN A 155 5.90 -6.43 -13.45
C GLN A 155 7.43 -6.33 -13.47
N ASP A 156 7.98 -5.31 -12.80
CA ASP A 156 9.42 -5.08 -12.74
C ASP A 156 10.08 -5.87 -11.60
N ALA A 157 9.30 -6.39 -10.65
CA ALA A 157 9.80 -7.10 -9.49
C ALA A 157 10.07 -8.58 -9.82
N LYS A 158 11.31 -9.03 -9.59
CA LYS A 158 11.68 -10.44 -9.77
C LYS A 158 11.27 -11.30 -8.57
N MET A 159 11.38 -10.74 -7.37
CA MET A 159 11.08 -11.41 -6.10
C MET A 159 10.48 -10.42 -5.09
N TYR A 160 9.94 -10.96 -4.01
CA TYR A 160 9.33 -10.23 -2.91
C TYR A 160 9.98 -10.66 -1.60
N ASN A 161 10.48 -9.71 -0.82
CA ASN A 161 10.92 -9.95 0.56
C ASN A 161 9.78 -9.63 1.51
N ILE A 162 9.33 -10.63 2.25
CA ILE A 162 8.22 -10.55 3.20
C ILE A 162 8.83 -10.64 4.58
N SER A 163 8.51 -9.66 5.42
CA SER A 163 8.95 -9.59 6.82
C SER A 163 7.75 -9.47 7.72
N TRP A 164 7.72 -10.16 8.86
CA TRP A 164 6.63 -10.10 9.81
C TRP A 164 7.10 -10.19 11.26
N LYS A 165 6.34 -9.56 12.16
CA LYS A 165 6.57 -9.63 13.61
C LYS A 165 5.25 -9.61 14.38
N GLU A 166 5.30 -10.23 15.56
CA GLU A 166 4.27 -10.15 16.58
C GLU A 166 4.40 -8.78 17.26
N GLU A 167 3.34 -7.98 17.27
CA GLU A 167 3.32 -6.65 17.88
C GLU A 167 2.76 -6.70 19.31
N SER A 168 1.69 -7.48 19.52
CA SER A 168 1.01 -7.60 20.81
C SER A 168 0.20 -8.89 20.86
N CYS A 169 0.07 -9.50 22.04
CA CYS A 169 -0.78 -10.66 22.28
C CYS A 169 -1.60 -10.47 23.55
N THR A 170 -2.86 -10.93 23.57
CA THR A 170 -3.69 -10.88 24.80
C THR A 170 -3.14 -11.76 25.92
N THR A 171 -2.36 -12.80 25.61
CA THR A 171 -1.81 -13.74 26.61
C THR A 171 -0.57 -13.21 27.34
N SER A 172 0.03 -12.09 26.91
CA SER A 172 1.24 -11.52 27.55
C SER A 172 0.95 -10.58 28.72
N ILE A 173 -0.32 -10.45 29.15
CA ILE A 173 -0.71 -9.52 30.24
C ILE A 173 -0.13 -9.95 31.61
N TYR A 174 0.25 -11.22 31.78
CA TYR A 174 0.85 -11.74 33.04
C TYR A 174 2.36 -11.99 32.99
N GLU A 175 3.00 -11.83 31.83
CA GLU A 175 4.45 -12.01 31.69
C GLU A 175 5.01 -10.93 30.76
N ASP A 176 5.25 -9.72 31.27
CA ASP A 176 6.12 -8.79 30.55
C ASP A 176 6.92 -7.91 31.52
N ASN A 177 8.01 -8.47 32.01
CA ASN A 177 9.15 -7.71 32.53
C ASN A 177 10.42 -7.94 31.69
N VAL A 178 10.29 -8.47 30.46
CA VAL A 178 11.43 -8.68 29.56
C VAL A 178 11.03 -8.29 28.15
N ASN A 179 11.20 -7.01 27.85
CA ASN A 179 11.04 -6.37 26.54
C ASN A 179 12.11 -6.89 25.55
N THR A 180 12.07 -8.18 25.23
CA THR A 180 12.90 -8.79 24.18
C THR A 180 12.24 -8.50 22.85
N LYS A 181 12.70 -7.44 22.17
CA LYS A 181 12.35 -7.17 20.77
C LYS A 181 12.73 -8.38 19.91
N LYS A 182 11.80 -9.31 19.73
CA LYS A 182 11.99 -10.48 18.87
C LYS A 182 12.29 -9.99 17.46
N ARG A 183 13.36 -10.53 16.86
CA ARG A 183 13.74 -10.17 15.49
C ARG A 183 12.58 -10.54 14.54
N PRO A 184 12.24 -9.66 13.57
CA PRO A 184 11.22 -9.97 12.59
C PRO A 184 11.66 -11.19 11.78
N SER A 185 10.73 -12.13 11.60
CA SER A 185 10.89 -13.24 10.68
C SER A 185 10.77 -12.72 9.26
N TRP A 186 11.47 -13.34 8.31
CA TRP A 186 11.41 -12.93 6.91
C TRP A 186 11.57 -14.09 5.94
N LYS A 187 11.14 -13.89 4.70
CA LYS A 187 11.29 -14.84 3.59
C LYS A 187 11.25 -14.14 2.24
N THR A 188 12.07 -14.59 1.31
CA THR A 188 12.03 -14.17 -0.10
C THR A 188 11.26 -15.18 -0.94
N ILE A 189 10.35 -14.70 -1.78
CA ILE A 189 9.54 -15.54 -2.68
C ILE A 189 9.36 -14.88 -4.06
N GLN A 190 8.90 -15.66 -5.05
CA GLN A 190 8.62 -15.16 -6.40
C GLN A 190 7.14 -14.94 -6.69
N THR A 191 6.26 -15.44 -5.83
CA THR A 191 4.80 -15.37 -6.03
C THR A 191 4.20 -14.14 -5.32
N PRO A 192 3.11 -13.54 -5.83
CA PRO A 192 2.44 -12.38 -5.21
C PRO A 192 1.52 -12.77 -4.04
N HIS A 193 1.83 -13.89 -3.39
CA HIS A 193 1.08 -14.42 -2.27
C HIS A 193 1.97 -15.26 -1.36
N TYR A 194 1.65 -15.30 -0.08
CA TYR A 194 2.38 -16.09 0.90
C TYR A 194 1.48 -16.62 2.02
N ASP A 195 1.73 -17.86 2.43
CA ASP A 195 1.05 -18.50 3.54
C ASP A 195 1.90 -18.38 4.81
N LEU A 196 1.55 -17.43 5.69
CA LEU A 196 2.09 -17.38 7.05
C LEU A 196 1.46 -18.48 7.88
N ARG A 197 2.27 -19.19 8.65
CA ARG A 197 1.88 -20.35 9.46
C ARG A 197 2.37 -20.16 10.89
N ASN A 198 1.83 -20.96 11.80
CA ASN A 198 2.21 -21.01 13.21
C ASN A 198 2.07 -19.63 13.88
N LEU A 199 1.04 -18.87 13.47
CA LEU A 199 0.68 -17.63 14.13
C LEU A 199 -0.13 -17.98 15.37
N LYS A 200 0.19 -17.32 16.48
CA LYS A 200 -0.57 -17.47 17.72
C LYS A 200 -1.93 -16.81 17.56
N GLN A 201 -2.95 -17.44 18.15
CA GLN A 201 -4.26 -16.83 18.29
C GLN A 201 -4.19 -15.58 19.18
N ASP A 202 -5.12 -14.66 18.96
CA ASP A 202 -5.29 -13.44 19.75
C ASP A 202 -4.03 -12.55 19.84
N CYS A 203 -3.25 -12.59 18.76
CA CYS A 203 -2.07 -11.75 18.57
C CYS A 203 -2.24 -10.85 17.34
N THR A 204 -1.69 -9.65 17.44
CA THR A 204 -1.55 -8.70 16.34
C THR A 204 -0.22 -8.94 15.66
N TYR A 205 -0.24 -9.09 14.35
CA TYR A 205 0.95 -9.22 13.52
C TYR A 205 1.06 -8.03 12.58
N SER A 206 2.26 -7.46 12.45
CA SER A 206 2.60 -6.57 11.35
C SER A 206 3.37 -7.33 10.30
N VAL A 207 3.02 -7.08 9.04
CA VAL A 207 3.69 -7.66 7.88
C VAL A 207 4.06 -6.55 6.92
N ASN A 208 5.27 -6.63 6.37
CA ASN A 208 5.78 -5.72 5.36
C ASN A 208 6.36 -6.50 4.18
N VAL A 209 5.97 -6.11 2.96
CA VAL A 209 6.42 -6.70 1.69
C VAL A 209 7.21 -5.66 0.90
N ARG A 210 8.42 -6.02 0.46
CA ARG A 210 9.28 -5.18 -0.39
C ARG A 210 9.53 -5.87 -1.72
N ASN A 211 9.45 -5.12 -2.82
CA ASN A 211 9.84 -5.62 -4.13
C ASN A 211 11.37 -5.68 -4.22
N LEU A 212 11.87 -6.74 -4.87
CA LEU A 212 13.27 -6.92 -5.21
C LEU A 212 13.42 -6.90 -6.73
N TYR A 213 14.17 -5.92 -7.23
CA TYR A 213 14.43 -5.72 -8.66
C TYR A 213 15.79 -6.31 -9.06
N SER A 214 15.99 -6.60 -10.34
CA SER A 214 17.24 -7.18 -10.86
C SER A 214 18.48 -6.30 -10.63
N ASN A 215 18.31 -4.99 -10.47
CA ASN A 215 19.41 -4.02 -10.36
C ASN A 215 19.83 -3.71 -8.91
N ASP A 216 19.62 -4.63 -7.96
CA ASP A 216 19.86 -4.48 -6.51
C ASP A 216 19.19 -3.27 -5.81
N LYS A 217 18.45 -2.44 -6.57
CA LYS A 217 17.56 -1.43 -6.03
C LYS A 217 16.51 -2.12 -5.16
N ARG A 218 16.31 -1.60 -3.96
CA ARG A 218 15.24 -2.02 -3.06
C ARG A 218 14.29 -0.85 -2.89
N ASP A 219 12.99 -1.12 -2.83
CA ASP A 219 12.06 -0.10 -2.38
C ASP A 219 12.51 0.38 -1.00
N GLU A 220 12.74 1.69 -0.84
CA GLU A 220 13.07 2.27 0.47
C GLU A 220 12.00 1.91 1.50
N HIS A 221 10.74 1.86 1.07
CA HIS A 221 9.57 1.61 1.91
C HIS A 221 8.69 0.53 1.24
N GLY A 222 8.43 -0.56 1.97
CA GLY A 222 7.55 -1.63 1.51
C GLY A 222 6.07 -1.32 1.75
N THR A 223 5.20 -2.21 1.30
CA THR A 223 3.77 -2.17 1.64
C THR A 223 3.56 -2.96 2.93
N SER A 224 2.94 -2.35 3.94
CA SER A 224 2.68 -2.98 5.22
C SER A 224 1.19 -3.12 5.54
N ILE A 225 0.86 -4.16 6.30
CA ILE A 225 -0.46 -4.41 6.89
C ILE A 225 -0.30 -4.84 8.35
N GLU A 226 -1.28 -4.52 9.16
CA GLU A 226 -1.49 -5.10 10.49
C GLU A 226 -2.78 -5.90 10.49
N PHE A 227 -2.77 -7.08 11.10
CA PHE A 227 -3.98 -7.89 11.28
C PHE A 227 -3.97 -8.60 12.63
N PHE A 228 -5.16 -8.84 13.15
CA PHE A 228 -5.39 -9.57 14.40
C PHE A 228 -5.76 -11.03 14.09
N ALA A 229 -5.05 -11.98 14.70
CA ALA A 229 -5.18 -13.40 14.42
C ALA A 229 -6.35 -14.03 15.20
N THR A 230 -7.58 -13.82 14.74
CA THR A 230 -8.83 -14.26 15.42
C THR A 230 -9.33 -15.66 15.02
N GLY A 231 -8.56 -16.42 14.24
CA GLY A 231 -9.08 -17.61 13.56
C GLY A 231 -9.63 -18.73 14.46
N CYS A 232 -9.34 -18.72 15.76
CA CYS A 232 -9.63 -19.82 16.70
C CYS A 232 -10.73 -19.47 17.71
N GLN A 233 -11.75 -18.70 17.34
CA GLN A 233 -12.94 -18.56 18.20
C GLN A 233 -13.61 -19.92 18.38
N GLN A 234 -13.50 -20.48 19.58
CA GLN A 234 -14.46 -21.48 20.06
C GLN A 234 -15.81 -20.78 20.12
N ASP A 235 -16.80 -21.32 19.42
CA ASP A 235 -18.22 -21.05 19.69
C ASP A 235 -18.45 -21.22 21.20
N ARG A 236 -18.45 -20.11 21.93
CA ARG A 236 -19.01 -20.02 23.29
C ARG A 236 -20.51 -19.74 23.23
N ASP A 237 -21.18 -20.23 22.20
CA ASP A 237 -22.63 -20.37 22.21
C ASP A 237 -22.96 -21.78 22.71
N GLU A 238 -23.04 -21.89 24.02
CA GLU A 238 -23.82 -22.93 24.71
C GLU A 238 -25.24 -22.95 24.12
N LYS A 239 -25.49 -23.83 23.14
CA LYS A 239 -26.75 -24.58 22.89
C LYS A 239 -26.82 -25.11 21.47
N ARG A 240 -25.94 -26.06 21.08
CA ARG A 240 -26.33 -27.08 20.08
C ARG A 240 -25.45 -28.33 20.11
N TRP A 241 -25.42 -29.00 21.25
CA TRP A 241 -24.79 -30.32 21.39
C TRP A 241 -25.68 -31.44 20.85
N LYS A 242 -25.96 -31.45 19.53
CA LYS A 242 -26.28 -32.66 18.77
C LYS A 242 -25.81 -32.45 17.33
N TYR A 243 -24.97 -33.38 16.84
CA TYR A 243 -24.39 -33.46 15.48
C TYR A 243 -23.07 -32.71 15.21
N SER A 244 -21.96 -33.08 15.87
CA SER A 244 -20.64 -33.03 15.20
C SER A 244 -19.58 -33.91 15.88
N SER A 245 -19.83 -35.23 15.91
CA SER A 245 -18.88 -36.23 16.45
C SER A 245 -17.61 -36.42 15.58
N ASN A 246 -17.49 -35.78 14.40
CA ASN A 246 -16.46 -36.14 13.43
C ASN A 246 -15.33 -35.10 13.20
N LYS A 247 -15.32 -33.95 13.88
CA LYS A 247 -14.24 -32.94 13.72
C LYS A 247 -13.20 -32.91 14.85
N ALA A 248 -13.47 -33.50 16.01
CA ALA A 248 -12.56 -33.49 17.16
C ALA A 248 -11.42 -34.54 17.08
N ALA A 249 -11.43 -35.44 16.09
CA ALA A 249 -10.48 -36.56 16.02
C ALA A 249 -9.10 -36.23 15.40
N GLN A 250 -8.95 -35.08 14.72
CA GLN A 250 -7.72 -34.78 13.94
C GLN A 250 -6.59 -34.13 14.73
N CYS A 251 -6.86 -33.53 15.89
CA CYS A 251 -5.84 -32.86 16.71
C CYS A 251 -5.44 -33.74 17.91
N LYS A 252 -4.99 -34.98 17.68
CA LYS A 252 -4.37 -35.77 18.75
C LYS A 252 -2.92 -35.32 18.92
N LYS A 253 -2.63 -34.64 20.03
CA LYS A 253 -1.26 -34.33 20.48
C LYS A 253 -0.46 -35.64 20.56
N LYS A 254 0.60 -35.80 19.75
CA LYS A 254 1.64 -36.79 20.03
C LYS A 254 2.37 -36.33 21.30
N SER A 255 1.91 -36.80 22.44
CA SER A 255 2.67 -36.71 23.69
C SER A 255 3.91 -37.58 23.53
N SER A 256 5.08 -36.93 23.57
CA SER A 256 6.38 -37.57 23.68
C SER A 256 6.48 -38.29 25.03
N LYS A 257 6.12 -39.58 25.07
CA LYS A 257 6.43 -40.44 26.22
C LYS A 257 7.93 -40.68 26.28
N SER A 258 8.58 -40.01 27.24
CA SER A 258 9.88 -40.38 27.78
C SER A 258 9.83 -41.85 28.25
N LYS A 259 10.60 -42.72 27.61
CA LYS A 259 10.89 -44.06 28.14
C LYS A 259 11.98 -43.92 29.21
N LYS A 260 11.59 -44.10 30.48
CA LYS A 260 12.52 -44.53 31.53
C LYS A 260 12.80 -46.01 31.29
N TYR A 261 14.04 -46.37 31.01
CA TYR A 261 14.52 -47.73 31.18
C TYR A 261 14.88 -47.91 32.66
N SER A 262 14.23 -48.88 33.30
CA SER A 262 14.67 -49.49 34.55
C SER A 262 15.52 -50.70 34.18
N GLU A 263 16.77 -50.70 34.62
CA GLU A 263 17.71 -51.81 34.52
C GLU A 263 17.81 -52.38 35.93
N ASP A 264 17.38 -53.62 36.12
CA ASP A 264 17.72 -54.41 37.31
C ASP A 264 17.94 -55.87 36.88
N THR A 265 19.15 -56.31 37.18
CA THR A 265 19.63 -57.67 37.54
C THR A 265 19.46 -58.82 36.56
N ASP A 266 20.61 -59.32 36.07
CA ASP A 266 21.25 -60.53 36.62
C ASP A 266 22.75 -60.28 36.83
#